data_AF-A0A3M1FFN7-F1
#
_entry.id   AF-A0A3M1FFN7-F1
#
_cell.length_a   1.000
_cell.length_b   1.000
_cell.length_c   1.000
_cell.angle_alpha   90.00
_cell.angle_beta   90.00
_cell.angle_gamma   90.00
#
_symmetry.space_group_name_H-M   'P 1'
#
loop_
_entity.id
_entity.type
_entity.pdbx_description
1 polymer ?
#
loop_
_entity_poly.entity_id
_entity_poly.type
_entity_poly.pdbx_seq_one_letter_code
_entity_poly.pdbx_strand_id
1 'polypeptide(L)'
;MTNNLQRLINSACTLSPLEQVELLRAISHFLYQHYQNALPTSDFWHPRTLDEIASAQPVGIVQDISALRIDVWPEDETTDEFIEYVYAQRKEDCLLER
;
A
#
# COMPACT_ATOMS: atom_id res chain seq x y z
N MET A 1 -13.61 -18.80 -24.56
CA MET A 1 -14.82 -18.47 -23.77
C MET A 1 -15.38 -19.76 -23.18
N THR A 2 -15.85 -19.75 -21.93
CA THR A 2 -16.44 -20.96 -21.33
C THR A 2 -17.81 -21.25 -21.96
N ASN A 3 -18.14 -22.53 -22.20
CA ASN A 3 -19.43 -22.96 -22.79
C ASN A 3 -20.67 -22.43 -22.05
N ASN A 4 -20.51 -22.05 -20.78
CA ASN A 4 -21.59 -21.47 -19.98
C ASN A 4 -21.84 -20.00 -20.34
N LEU A 5 -20.79 -19.22 -20.61
CA LEU A 5 -20.91 -17.81 -20.97
C LEU A 5 -21.56 -17.65 -22.35
N GLN A 6 -21.17 -18.52 -23.30
CA GLN A 6 -21.76 -18.54 -24.64
C GLN A 6 -23.26 -18.85 -24.60
N ARG A 7 -23.67 -19.82 -23.79
CA ARG A 7 -25.10 -20.14 -23.59
C ARG A 7 -25.87 -18.97 -22.99
N LEU A 8 -25.30 -18.30 -21.99
CA LEU A 8 -25.94 -17.16 -21.34
C LEU A 8 -26.11 -15.97 -22.29
N ILE A 9 -25.11 -15.69 -23.12
CA ILE A 9 -25.19 -14.66 -24.18
C ILE A 9 -26.29 -15.03 -25.20
N ASN A 10 -26.31 -16.27 -25.66
CA ASN A 10 -27.32 -16.72 -26.62
C ASN A 10 -28.74 -16.61 -26.02
N SER A 11 -28.93 -16.96 -24.75
CA SER A 11 -30.20 -16.79 -24.05
C SER A 11 -30.58 -15.31 -23.87
N ALA A 12 -29.61 -14.44 -23.57
CA ALA A 12 -29.85 -13.00 -23.47
C ALA A 12 -30.31 -12.40 -24.80
N CYS A 13 -29.78 -12.89 -25.93
CA CYS A 13 -30.21 -12.46 -27.26
C CYS A 13 -31.63 -12.91 -27.63
N THR A 14 -32.19 -13.92 -26.96
CA THR A 14 -33.58 -14.38 -27.18
C THR A 14 -34.62 -13.58 -26.40
N LEU A 15 -34.19 -12.72 -25.47
CA LEU A 15 -35.08 -11.85 -24.69
C LEU A 15 -35.68 -10.74 -25.56
N SER A 16 -36.82 -10.20 -25.12
CA SER A 16 -37.38 -9.00 -25.74
C SER A 16 -36.44 -7.78 -25.55
N PRO A 17 -36.52 -6.75 -26.41
CA PRO A 17 -35.65 -5.58 -26.30
C PRO A 17 -35.68 -4.91 -24.91
N LEU A 18 -36.85 -4.88 -24.26
CA LEU A 18 -37.00 -4.32 -22.92
C LEU A 18 -36.26 -5.15 -21.86
N GLU A 19 -36.41 -6.48 -21.91
CA GLU A 19 -35.73 -7.40 -20.99
C GLU A 19 -34.20 -7.38 -21.18
N GLN A 20 -33.72 -7.17 -22.40
CA GLN A 20 -32.29 -6.99 -22.68
C GLN A 20 -31.74 -5.73 -21.99
N VAL A 21 -32.49 -4.63 -22.03
CA VAL A 21 -32.11 -3.38 -21.35
C VAL A 21 -32.11 -3.54 -19.83
N GLU A 22 -33.13 -4.21 -19.26
CA GLU A 22 -33.17 -4.50 -17.83
C GLU A 22 -32.03 -5.42 -17.39
N LEU A 23 -31.67 -6.43 -18.20
CA LEU A 23 -30.52 -7.29 -17.93
C LEU A 23 -29.20 -6.49 -17.92
N LEU A 24 -28.99 -5.61 -18.89
CA LEU A 24 -27.83 -4.72 -18.92
C LEU A 24 -27.77 -3.82 -17.68
N ARG A 25 -28.92 -3.29 -17.26
CA ARG A 25 -29.04 -2.48 -16.04
C ARG A 25 -28.66 -3.28 -14.80
N ALA A 26 -29.16 -4.51 -14.67
CA ALA A 26 -28.82 -5.38 -13.55
C ALA A 26 -27.32 -5.73 -13.51
N ILE A 27 -26.72 -6.06 -14.67
CA ILE A 27 -25.30 -6.39 -14.77
C ILE A 27 -24.43 -5.17 -14.43
N SER A 28 -24.75 -4.00 -14.98
CA SER A 28 -24.01 -2.77 -14.69
C SER A 28 -24.08 -2.40 -13.21
N HIS A 29 -25.24 -2.54 -12.57
CA HIS A 29 -25.39 -2.31 -11.14
C HIS A 29 -24.56 -3.29 -10.31
N PHE A 30 -24.62 -4.59 -10.65
CA PHE A 30 -23.84 -5.63 -9.99
C PHE A 30 -22.33 -5.36 -10.09
N LEU A 31 -21.84 -5.02 -11.29
CA LEU A 31 -20.43 -4.72 -11.53
C LEU A 31 -19.99 -3.47 -10.75
N TYR A 32 -20.82 -2.44 -10.69
CA TYR A 32 -20.53 -1.23 -9.92
C TYR A 32 -20.40 -1.52 -8.42
N GLN A 33 -21.36 -2.25 -7.84
CA GLN A 33 -21.30 -2.66 -6.43
C GLN A 33 -20.07 -3.54 -6.15
N HIS A 34 -19.79 -4.50 -7.02
CA HIS A 34 -18.63 -5.36 -6.86
C HIS A 34 -17.32 -4.60 -6.99
N TYR A 35 -17.24 -3.60 -7.86
CA TYR A 35 -16.07 -2.72 -7.97
C TYR A 35 -15.86 -1.86 -6.72
N GLN A 36 -16.94 -1.26 -6.19
CA GLN A 36 -16.87 -0.51 -4.93
C GLN A 36 -16.38 -1.36 -3.76
N ASN A 37 -16.83 -2.62 -3.69
CA ASN A 37 -16.42 -3.54 -2.63
C ASN A 37 -15.01 -4.15 -2.86
N ALA A 38 -14.55 -4.19 -4.11
CA ALA A 38 -13.23 -4.72 -4.49
C ALA A 38 -12.12 -3.66 -4.45
N LEU A 39 -12.48 -2.37 -4.39
CA LEU A 39 -11.53 -1.32 -4.05
C LEU A 39 -11.10 -1.56 -2.60
N PRO A 40 -9.82 -1.91 -2.35
CA PRO A 40 -9.34 -1.92 -0.98
C PRO A 40 -9.57 -0.51 -0.44
N THR A 41 -10.29 -0.40 0.66
CA THR A 41 -10.25 0.76 1.56
C THR A 41 -8.85 0.84 2.11
N SER A 42 -7.92 1.24 1.24
CA SER A 42 -6.56 1.50 1.61
C SER A 42 -6.59 2.85 2.30
N ASP A 43 -6.35 2.83 3.62
CA ASP A 43 -6.12 4.03 4.43
C ASP A 43 -4.94 4.87 3.94
N PHE A 44 -4.22 4.40 2.92
CA PHE A 44 -3.19 5.13 2.19
C PHE A 44 -3.75 6.34 1.41
N TRP A 45 -4.93 6.20 0.80
CA TRP A 45 -5.52 7.28 -0.01
C TRP A 45 -6.43 8.20 0.80
N HIS A 46 -6.61 7.92 2.09
CA HIS A 46 -7.36 8.80 2.96
C HIS A 46 -6.50 10.00 3.34
N PRO A 47 -6.93 11.24 3.04
CA PRO A 47 -6.19 12.42 3.47
C PRO A 47 -6.14 12.45 4.99
N ARG A 48 -4.92 12.49 5.53
CA ARG A 48 -4.66 12.59 6.97
C ARG A 48 -4.16 13.99 7.31
N THR A 49 -4.50 14.45 8.49
CA THR A 49 -3.91 15.67 9.05
C THR A 49 -2.47 15.39 9.51
N LEU A 50 -1.67 16.44 9.69
CA LEU A 50 -0.31 16.32 10.21
C LEU A 50 -0.29 15.69 11.62
N ASP A 51 -1.28 16.00 12.46
CA ASP A 51 -1.41 15.47 13.81
C ASP A 51 -1.73 13.95 13.82
N GLU A 52 -2.55 13.49 12.88
CA GLU A 52 -2.85 12.06 12.68
C GLU A 52 -1.61 11.29 12.20
N ILE A 53 -0.79 11.91 11.36
CA ILE A 53 0.47 11.29 10.92
C ILE A 53 1.47 11.24 12.07
N ALA A 54 1.61 12.32 12.84
CA ALA A 54 2.53 12.40 13.98
C ALA A 54 2.17 11.40 15.09
N SER A 55 0.88 11.20 15.35
CA SER A 55 0.40 10.24 16.37
C SER A 55 0.46 8.77 15.94
N ALA A 56 0.43 8.49 14.63
CA ALA A 56 0.56 7.14 14.10
C ALA A 56 2.02 6.64 14.03
N GLN A 57 3.02 7.52 14.20
CA GLN A 57 4.41 7.11 14.16
C GLN A 57 4.82 6.43 15.47
N PRO A 58 5.48 5.25 15.40
CA PRO A 58 5.95 4.54 16.59
C PRO A 58 7.13 5.25 17.28
N VAL A 59 7.77 6.19 16.59
CA VAL A 59 8.91 6.97 17.10
C VAL A 59 8.43 8.40 17.35
N GLY A 60 8.48 8.83 18.60
CA GLY A 60 8.13 10.19 18.99
C GLY A 60 9.06 11.22 18.37
N ILE A 61 8.53 12.41 18.07
CA ILE A 61 9.34 13.54 17.58
C ILE A 61 10.32 13.95 18.68
N VAL A 62 11.61 13.99 18.34
CA VAL A 62 12.66 14.47 19.25
C VAL A 62 12.51 15.98 19.41
N GLN A 63 12.08 16.42 20.60
CA GLN A 63 11.93 17.84 20.91
C GLN A 63 13.22 18.49 21.46
N ASP A 64 14.13 17.68 21.99
CA ASP A 64 15.42 18.12 22.50
C ASP A 64 16.54 17.32 21.84
N ILE A 65 17.30 17.99 20.97
CA ILE A 65 18.45 17.40 20.27
C ILE A 65 19.53 16.96 21.27
N SER A 66 19.60 17.59 22.46
CA SER A 66 20.55 17.23 23.51
C SER A 66 20.31 15.83 24.05
N ALA A 67 19.07 15.33 23.98
CA ALA A 67 18.72 13.96 24.37
C ALA A 67 19.30 12.90 23.40
N LEU A 68 19.76 13.31 22.21
CA LEU A 68 20.47 12.45 21.27
C LEU A 68 21.98 12.45 21.48
N ARG A 69 22.51 13.22 22.45
CA ARG A 69 23.93 13.13 22.81
C ARG A 69 24.16 11.81 23.53
N ILE A 70 24.82 10.91 22.83
CA ILE A 70 25.37 9.67 23.39
C ILE A 70 26.85 9.93 23.62
N ASP A 71 27.32 9.71 24.85
CA ASP A 71 28.70 9.99 25.30
C ASP A 71 29.68 8.86 24.92
N VAL A 72 29.38 8.14 23.84
CA VAL A 72 30.03 6.87 23.46
C VAL A 72 30.86 7.02 22.19
N TRP A 73 30.98 8.23 21.63
CA TRP A 73 31.90 8.43 20.52
C TRP A 73 33.34 8.34 21.02
N PRO A 74 34.15 7.35 20.59
CA PRO A 74 35.55 7.28 20.98
C PRO A 74 36.26 8.53 20.47
N GLU A 75 36.98 9.26 21.33
CA GLU A 75 37.70 10.48 20.91
C GLU A 75 38.81 10.20 19.87
N ASP A 76 39.14 8.92 19.74
CA ASP A 76 40.19 8.32 18.92
C ASP A 76 39.70 7.75 17.58
N GLU A 77 38.38 7.69 17.33
CA GLU A 77 37.86 7.35 16.00
C GLU A 77 38.07 8.51 15.03
N THR A 78 39.00 8.33 14.09
CA THR A 78 39.11 9.25 12.96
C THR A 78 37.85 9.12 12.11
N THR A 79 37.32 10.24 11.59
CA THR A 79 36.10 10.25 10.74
C THR A 79 36.11 9.18 9.64
N ASP A 80 37.32 8.80 9.19
CA ASP A 80 37.55 7.76 8.19
C ASP A 80 37.16 6.35 8.68
N GLU A 81 37.40 6.01 9.95
CA GLU A 81 37.05 4.70 10.53
C GLU A 81 35.53 4.55 10.69
N PHE A 82 34.82 5.62 11.06
CA PHE A 82 33.35 5.60 11.11
C PHE A 82 32.74 5.40 9.72
N ILE A 83 33.31 6.05 8.70
CA ILE A 83 32.85 5.89 7.31
C ILE A 83 33.06 4.44 6.87
N GLU A 84 34.22 3.84 7.17
CA GLU A 84 34.48 2.43 6.88
C GLU A 84 33.50 1.50 7.60
N TYR A 85 33.20 1.75 8.87
CA TYR A 85 32.21 0.99 9.64
C TYR A 85 30.82 1.04 8.99
N VAL A 86 30.33 2.23 8.61
CA VAL A 86 29.02 2.36 7.95
C VAL A 86 28.97 1.61 6.62
N TYR A 87 30.05 1.63 5.83
CA TYR A 87 30.10 0.86 4.58
C TYR A 87 30.15 -0.65 4.81
N ALA A 88 30.90 -1.10 5.81
CA ALA A 88 30.97 -2.51 6.19
C ALA A 88 29.59 -3.02 6.65
N GLN A 89 28.93 -2.29 7.55
CA GLN A 89 27.63 -2.64 8.10
C GLN A 89 26.56 -2.74 7.00
N ARG A 90 26.49 -1.74 6.11
CA ARG A 90 25.53 -1.76 4.98
C ARG A 90 25.73 -2.94 4.04
N LYS A 91 26.97 -3.38 3.86
CA LYS A 91 27.28 -4.53 3.03
C LYS A 91 26.81 -5.83 3.71
N GLU A 92 26.98 -5.93 5.02
CA GLU A 92 26.53 -7.09 5.81
C GLU A 92 25.00 -7.17 5.85
N ASP A 93 24.31 -6.06 6.06
CA ASP A 93 22.85 -5.98 6.06
C ASP A 93 22.27 -6.40 4.69
N CYS A 94 22.84 -5.92 3.58
CA CYS A 94 22.45 -6.33 2.22
C CYS A 94 22.70 -7.83 1.92
N LEU A 95 23.61 -8.49 2.65
CA LEU A 95 23.88 -9.92 2.50
C LEU A 95 22.92 -10.78 3.32
N LEU A 96 22.37 -10.25 4.42
CA LEU A 96 21.38 -10.92 5.26
C LEU A 96 19.97 -10.91 4.65
N GLU A 97 19.70 -10.03 3.68
CA GLU A 97 18.42 -9.94 2.95
C GLU A 97 18.32 -10.84 1.70
N ARG A 98 19.30 -11.74 1.47
CA ARG A 98 19.30 -12.75 0.38
C ARG A 98 19.18 -14.18 0.89
#